data_AF-A0AAV2HX34-F1
#
_entry.id   AF-A0AAV2HX34-F1
#
_cell.length_a   1.000
_cell.length_b   1.000
_cell.length_c   1.000
_cell.angle_alpha   90.00
_cell.angle_beta   90.00
_cell.angle_gamma   90.00
#
_symmetry.space_group_name_H-M   'P 1'
#
loop_
_entity.id
_entity.type
_entity.pdbx_description
1 polymer ?
#
loop_
_entity_poly.entity_id
_entity_poly.type
_entity_poly.pdbx_seq_one_letter_code
_entity_poly.pdbx_strand_id
1 'polypeptide(L)'
;MCTFFGMSTHFMWLWMFVWTFICSASMFRVFTAKTRSSGAGNATTHLIKLVTLSLVFPALVVAAVVTGSYFATSGAQIGYGDAQCYLDSPLLIGITLAGPLVLITAGNMALFILTVRKIHKIRRLVRSDAASRDSKTNLYIYAKLSTMTGAFWALAIVAELLDADILRYIASVLNGLQGVFLFLSFVCNKRVLN
;
A
#
# COMPACT_ATOMS: atom_id res chain seq x y z
N MET A 1 -20.17 14.25 -13.93
CA MET A 1 -18.72 14.56 -13.82
C MET A 1 -18.18 14.25 -12.43
N CYS A 2 -18.79 14.82 -11.39
CA CYS A 2 -18.51 14.56 -9.96
C CYS A 2 -18.42 13.05 -9.60
N THR A 3 -19.42 12.25 -9.98
CA THR A 3 -19.43 10.78 -9.79
C THR A 3 -18.24 10.06 -10.41
N PHE A 4 -17.83 10.43 -11.62
CA PHE A 4 -16.70 9.82 -12.31
C PHE A 4 -15.38 10.08 -11.57
N PHE A 5 -15.20 11.31 -11.06
CA PHE A 5 -14.04 11.64 -10.22
C PHE A 5 -14.05 10.87 -8.89
N GLY A 6 -15.22 10.70 -8.26
CA GLY A 6 -15.37 9.89 -7.05
C GLY A 6 -14.99 8.43 -7.24
N MET A 7 -15.55 7.79 -8.27
CA MET A 7 -15.23 6.41 -8.65
C MET A 7 -13.74 6.25 -8.99
N SER A 8 -13.19 7.17 -9.79
CA SER A 8 -11.77 7.15 -10.15
C SER A 8 -10.87 7.29 -8.93
N THR A 9 -11.21 8.17 -8.00
CA THR A 9 -10.45 8.38 -6.77
C THR A 9 -10.49 7.11 -5.91
N HIS A 10 -11.68 6.54 -5.68
CA HIS A 10 -11.81 5.31 -4.90
C HIS A 10 -11.01 4.15 -5.51
N PHE A 11 -11.06 4.00 -6.83
CA PHE A 11 -10.28 3.02 -7.56
C PHE A 11 -8.77 3.20 -7.38
N MET A 12 -8.27 4.43 -7.53
CA MET A 12 -6.83 4.73 -7.38
C MET A 12 -6.32 4.45 -5.96
N TRP A 13 -7.15 4.72 -4.96
CA TRP A 13 -6.83 4.41 -3.56
C TRP A 13 -6.72 2.90 -3.32
N LEU A 14 -7.73 2.13 -3.74
CA LEU A 14 -7.73 0.67 -3.65
C LEU A 14 -6.56 0.06 -4.43
N TRP A 15 -6.26 0.60 -5.60
CA TRP A 15 -5.12 0.19 -6.40
C TRP A 15 -3.82 0.38 -5.63
N MET A 16 -3.60 1.56 -5.03
CA MET A 16 -2.41 1.83 -4.24
C MET A 16 -2.27 0.87 -3.06
N PHE A 17 -3.38 0.55 -2.41
CA PHE A 17 -3.43 -0.44 -1.33
C PHE A 17 -3.02 -1.83 -1.80
N VAL A 18 -3.56 -2.32 -2.92
CA VAL A 18 -3.20 -3.62 -3.47
C VAL A 18 -1.72 -3.69 -3.82
N TRP A 19 -1.18 -2.64 -4.45
CA TRP A 19 0.26 -2.60 -4.75
C TRP A 19 1.13 -2.59 -3.50
N THR A 20 0.73 -1.84 -2.49
CA THR A 20 1.43 -1.82 -1.21
C THR A 20 1.43 -3.21 -0.57
N PHE A 21 0.30 -3.91 -0.59
CA PHE A 21 0.19 -5.29 -0.11
C PHE A 21 1.06 -6.27 -0.92
N ILE A 22 1.03 -6.20 -2.25
CA ILE A 22 1.85 -7.04 -3.15
C ILE A 22 3.35 -6.81 -2.88
N CYS A 23 3.79 -5.57 -2.74
CA CYS A 23 5.17 -5.22 -2.41
C CYS A 23 5.58 -5.86 -1.07
N SER A 24 4.74 -5.72 -0.06
CA SER A 24 4.96 -6.29 1.28
C SER A 24 4.97 -7.82 1.30
N ALA A 25 4.07 -8.48 0.56
CA ALA A 25 4.03 -9.93 0.43
C ALA A 25 5.27 -10.46 -0.32
N SER A 26 5.69 -9.77 -1.39
CA SER A 26 6.90 -10.11 -2.14
C SER A 26 8.13 -9.98 -1.24
N MET A 27 8.18 -8.95 -0.42
CA MET A 27 9.23 -8.74 0.57
C MET A 27 9.23 -9.85 1.62
N PHE A 28 8.08 -10.20 2.20
CA PHE A 28 7.95 -11.31 3.15
C PHE A 28 8.43 -12.64 2.56
N ARG A 29 8.12 -12.92 1.29
CA ARG A 29 8.60 -14.12 0.60
C ARG A 29 10.13 -14.14 0.50
N VAL A 30 10.76 -13.01 0.15
CA VAL A 30 12.23 -12.89 0.13
C VAL A 30 12.83 -13.11 1.52
N PHE A 31 12.14 -12.71 2.59
CA PHE A 31 12.61 -12.91 3.97
C PHE A 31 12.46 -14.32 4.52
N THR A 32 11.37 -14.98 4.16
CA THR A 32 10.96 -16.26 4.75
C THR A 32 11.45 -17.44 3.92
N ALA A 33 11.53 -17.29 2.59
CA ALA A 33 12.14 -18.30 1.75
C ALA A 33 13.66 -18.31 1.96
N LYS A 34 14.19 -19.35 2.63
CA LYS A 34 15.56 -19.81 2.35
C LYS A 34 15.58 -20.14 0.87
N THR A 35 16.29 -19.33 0.08
CA THR A 35 16.53 -19.47 -1.37
C THR A 35 16.09 -20.81 -1.94
N ARG A 36 14.84 -20.91 -2.39
CA ARG A 36 14.48 -21.91 -3.38
C ARG A 36 14.30 -21.14 -4.66
N SER A 37 15.31 -21.23 -5.51
CA SER A 37 15.24 -20.96 -6.94
C SER A 37 13.85 -21.37 -7.43
N SER A 38 12.97 -20.37 -7.56
CA SER A 38 11.76 -20.53 -8.34
C SER A 38 12.29 -20.52 -9.76
N GLY A 39 12.26 -21.69 -10.41
CA GLY A 39 12.85 -21.92 -11.72
C GLY A 39 12.45 -20.85 -12.73
N ALA A 40 13.19 -20.82 -13.83
CA ALA A 40 13.06 -19.94 -14.99
C ALA A 40 11.69 -20.05 -15.72
N GLY A 41 10.59 -20.00 -14.98
CA GLY A 41 9.27 -19.71 -15.47
C GLY A 41 9.17 -18.21 -15.75
N ASN A 42 8.56 -17.89 -16.88
CA ASN A 42 8.53 -16.58 -17.51
C ASN A 42 8.15 -15.46 -16.51
N ALA A 43 9.15 -14.72 -15.99
CA ALA A 43 8.98 -13.66 -15.00
C ALA A 43 7.97 -12.59 -15.48
N THR A 44 7.95 -12.34 -16.79
CA THR A 44 6.99 -11.49 -17.48
C THR A 44 5.54 -11.95 -17.25
N THR A 45 5.26 -13.25 -17.35
CA THR A 45 3.91 -13.79 -17.10
C THR A 45 3.49 -13.64 -15.64
N HIS A 46 4.43 -13.79 -14.70
CA HIS A 46 4.14 -13.57 -13.27
C HIS A 46 3.86 -12.10 -12.97
N LEU A 47 4.64 -11.18 -13.55
CA LEU A 47 4.42 -9.74 -13.44
C LEU A 47 3.07 -9.33 -14.04
N ILE A 48 2.74 -9.80 -15.25
CA ILE A 48 1.45 -9.54 -15.89
C ILE A 48 0.31 -10.03 -14.99
N LYS A 49 0.39 -11.25 -14.45
CA LYS A 49 -0.63 -11.77 -13.54
C LYS A 49 -0.82 -10.89 -12.29
N LEU A 50 0.26 -10.41 -11.69
CA LEU A 50 0.19 -9.51 -10.53
C LEU A 50 -0.44 -8.16 -10.89
N VAL A 51 -0.05 -7.57 -12.02
CA VAL A 51 -0.63 -6.32 -12.52
C VAL A 51 -2.11 -6.50 -12.82
N THR A 52 -2.50 -7.55 -13.54
CA THR A 52 -3.90 -7.87 -13.82
C THR A 52 -4.69 -8.08 -12.52
N LEU A 53 -4.15 -8.81 -11.55
CA LEU A 53 -4.81 -9.01 -10.25
C LEU A 53 -4.98 -7.67 -9.50
N SER A 54 -3.97 -6.80 -9.56
CA SER A 54 -4.01 -5.48 -8.93
C SER A 54 -5.03 -4.52 -9.55
N LEU A 55 -5.40 -4.76 -10.80
CA LEU A 55 -6.42 -4.04 -11.56
C LEU A 55 -7.82 -4.55 -11.26
N VAL A 56 -7.97 -5.88 -11.31
CA VAL A 56 -9.26 -6.55 -11.21
C VAL A 56 -9.84 -6.40 -9.80
N PHE A 57 -9.02 -6.49 -8.75
CA PHE A 57 -9.52 -6.40 -7.39
C PHE A 57 -10.17 -5.03 -7.06
N PRO A 58 -9.51 -3.87 -7.30
CA PRO A 58 -10.15 -2.56 -7.13
C PRO A 58 -11.40 -2.37 -8.00
N ALA A 59 -11.37 -2.85 -9.26
CA ALA A 59 -12.52 -2.75 -10.16
C ALA A 59 -13.73 -3.54 -9.62
N LEU A 60 -13.50 -4.75 -9.09
CA LEU A 60 -14.55 -5.57 -8.47
C LEU A 60 -15.14 -4.91 -7.23
N VAL A 61 -14.32 -4.29 -6.38
CA VAL A 61 -14.81 -3.59 -5.17
C VAL A 61 -15.66 -2.38 -5.58
N VAL A 62 -15.21 -1.56 -6.53
CA VAL A 62 -16.00 -0.42 -7.03
C VAL A 62 -17.31 -0.90 -7.65
N ALA A 63 -17.28 -1.96 -8.46
CA ALA A 63 -18.48 -2.55 -9.05
C ALA A 63 -19.45 -3.08 -7.98
N ALA A 64 -18.95 -3.75 -6.94
CA ALA A 64 -19.76 -4.25 -5.83
C ALA A 64 -20.42 -3.11 -5.03
N VAL A 65 -19.73 -1.98 -4.86
CA VAL A 65 -20.31 -0.79 -4.22
C VAL A 65 -21.45 -0.24 -5.07
N VAL A 66 -21.26 -0.11 -6.39
CA VAL A 66 -22.28 0.41 -7.30
C VAL A 66 -23.50 -0.51 -7.32
N THR A 67 -23.31 -1.83 -7.51
CA THR A 67 -24.43 -2.78 -7.56
C THR A 67 -25.13 -2.91 -6.22
N GLY A 68 -24.38 -3.01 -5.12
CA GLY A 68 -24.93 -3.09 -3.77
C GLY A 68 -25.78 -1.86 -3.42
N SER A 69 -25.30 -0.66 -3.73
CA SER A 69 -26.05 0.58 -3.50
C SER A 69 -27.28 0.67 -4.41
N TYR A 70 -27.15 0.28 -5.67
CA TYR A 70 -28.26 0.26 -6.62
C TYR A 70 -29.40 -0.66 -6.17
N PHE A 71 -29.09 -1.88 -5.71
CA PHE A 71 -30.11 -2.79 -5.20
C PHE A 71 -30.69 -2.35 -3.86
N ALA A 72 -29.86 -1.85 -2.94
CA ALA A 72 -30.30 -1.41 -1.62
C ALA A 72 -31.28 -0.22 -1.69
N THR A 73 -31.09 0.68 -2.65
CA THR A 73 -31.94 1.86 -2.82
C THR A 73 -32.96 1.70 -3.96
N SER A 74 -33.23 0.47 -4.40
CA SER A 74 -34.19 0.16 -5.49
C SER A 74 -33.98 1.01 -6.76
N GLY A 75 -32.73 1.29 -7.10
CA GLY A 75 -32.33 2.05 -8.29
C GLY A 75 -32.27 3.57 -8.11
N ALA A 76 -32.58 4.11 -6.92
CA ALA A 76 -32.54 5.55 -6.71
C ALA A 76 -31.11 6.11 -6.57
N GLN A 77 -30.13 5.29 -6.15
CA GLN A 77 -28.77 5.73 -5.89
C GLN A 77 -27.72 4.70 -6.30
N ILE A 78 -26.58 5.18 -6.80
CA ILE A 78 -25.44 4.36 -7.22
C ILE A 78 -24.30 4.34 -6.18
N GLY A 79 -24.51 4.98 -5.02
CA GLY A 79 -23.54 5.05 -3.92
C GLY A 79 -22.44 6.10 -4.08
N TYR A 80 -22.47 6.90 -5.15
CA TYR A 80 -21.53 7.99 -5.43
C TYR A 80 -22.27 9.22 -5.96
N GLY A 81 -21.91 10.42 -5.47
CA GLY A 81 -22.32 11.67 -6.11
C GLY A 81 -23.71 12.18 -5.75
N ASP A 82 -24.26 11.84 -4.58
CA ASP A 82 -25.57 12.32 -4.12
C ASP A 82 -25.43 13.61 -3.29
N ALA A 83 -24.68 13.58 -2.18
CA ALA A 83 -24.41 14.76 -1.34
C ALA A 83 -22.97 15.28 -1.49
N GLN A 84 -22.01 14.38 -1.69
CA GLN A 84 -20.60 14.65 -1.97
C GLN A 84 -20.22 13.95 -3.27
N CYS A 85 -19.16 14.42 -3.94
CA CYS A 85 -18.64 13.71 -5.13
C CYS A 85 -18.07 12.32 -4.84
N TYR A 86 -17.92 11.98 -3.57
CA TYR A 86 -17.36 10.71 -3.10
C TYR A 86 -18.48 9.78 -2.58
N LEU A 87 -18.12 8.72 -1.86
CA LEU A 87 -19.10 7.87 -1.18
C LEU A 87 -19.80 8.67 -0.09
N ASP A 88 -21.13 8.67 -0.10
CA ASP A 88 -21.92 9.43 0.88
C ASP A 88 -22.20 8.64 2.17
N SER A 89 -21.98 7.33 2.16
CA SER A 89 -22.19 6.48 3.34
C SER A 89 -20.89 6.28 4.11
N PRO A 90 -20.79 6.74 5.38
CA PRO A 90 -19.61 6.51 6.23
C PRO A 90 -19.35 5.02 6.46
N LEU A 91 -20.40 4.19 6.41
CA LEU A 91 -20.27 2.74 6.51
C LEU A 91 -19.58 2.13 5.28
N LEU A 92 -19.92 2.59 4.07
CA LEU A 92 -19.23 2.15 2.85
C LEU A 92 -17.77 2.61 2.87
N ILE A 93 -17.50 3.86 3.27
CA ILE A 93 -16.12 4.37 3.42
C ILE A 93 -15.35 3.49 4.42
N GLY A 94 -15.96 3.19 5.57
CA GLY A 94 -15.37 2.35 6.60
C GLY A 94 -14.98 0.96 6.09
N ILE A 95 -15.90 0.27 5.41
CA ILE A 95 -15.68 -1.11 4.98
C ILE A 95 -14.79 -1.21 3.74
N THR A 96 -14.97 -0.31 2.77
CA THR A 96 -14.32 -0.43 1.45
C THR A 96 -13.01 0.31 1.36
N LEU A 97 -12.77 1.30 2.24
CA LEU A 97 -11.54 2.09 2.24
C LEU A 97 -10.77 1.92 3.55
N ALA A 98 -11.38 2.28 4.69
CA ALA A 98 -10.67 2.34 5.97
C ALA A 98 -10.25 0.94 6.48
N GLY A 99 -11.11 -0.07 6.34
CA GLY A 99 -10.82 -1.45 6.74
C GLY A 99 -9.60 -2.04 6.02
N PRO A 100 -9.59 -2.07 4.67
CA PRO A 100 -8.44 -2.52 3.90
C PRO A 100 -7.17 -1.70 4.21
N LEU A 101 -7.31 -0.39 4.37
CA LEU A 101 -6.21 0.50 4.73
C LEU A 101 -5.56 0.11 6.06
N VAL A 102 -6.36 -0.09 7.11
CA VAL A 102 -5.88 -0.48 8.44
C VAL A 102 -5.19 -1.84 8.39
N LEU A 103 -5.79 -2.82 7.71
CA LEU A 103 -5.23 -4.17 7.59
C LEU A 103 -3.87 -4.16 6.89
N ILE A 104 -3.76 -3.41 5.79
CA ILE A 104 -2.52 -3.29 5.01
C ILE A 104 -1.46 -2.54 5.81
N THR A 105 -1.84 -1.46 6.49
CA THR A 105 -0.93 -0.67 7.34
C THR A 105 -0.38 -1.50 8.49
N ALA A 106 -1.25 -2.28 9.16
CA ALA A 106 -0.84 -3.21 10.21
C ALA A 106 0.12 -4.30 9.69
N GLY A 107 -0.19 -4.88 8.52
CA GLY A 107 0.69 -5.85 7.86
C GLY A 107 2.06 -5.26 7.52
N ASN A 108 2.10 -4.06 6.96
CA ASN A 108 3.34 -3.33 6.67
C ASN A 108 4.16 -3.09 7.95
N MET A 109 3.51 -2.67 9.04
CA MET A 109 4.17 -2.43 10.32
C MET A 109 4.78 -3.73 10.89
N ALA A 110 4.04 -4.84 10.85
CA ALA A 110 4.55 -6.13 11.30
C ALA A 110 5.78 -6.58 10.49
N LEU A 111 5.73 -6.43 9.17
CA LEU A 111 6.86 -6.75 8.29
C LEU A 111 8.06 -5.84 8.53
N PHE A 112 7.82 -4.55 8.78
CA PHE A 112 8.87 -3.61 9.14
C PHE A 112 9.58 -4.03 10.44
N ILE A 113 8.83 -4.37 11.49
CA ILE A 113 9.39 -4.84 12.77
C ILE A 113 10.23 -6.11 12.57
N LEU A 114 9.72 -7.08 11.81
CA LEU A 114 10.45 -8.31 11.49
C LEU A 114 11.75 -8.01 10.71
N THR A 115 11.68 -7.10 9.75
CA THR A 115 12.81 -6.66 8.94
C THR A 115 13.89 -6.02 9.80
N VAL A 116 13.53 -5.06 10.65
CA VAL A 116 14.46 -4.37 11.55
C VAL A 116 15.10 -5.34 12.52
N ARG A 117 14.32 -6.26 13.11
CA ARG A 117 14.86 -7.31 13.99
C ARG A 117 15.88 -8.19 13.27
N LYS A 118 15.59 -8.58 12.02
CA LYS A 118 16.49 -9.41 11.22
C LYS A 118 17.74 -8.64 10.79
N ILE A 119 17.62 -7.38 10.42
CA ILE A 119 18.76 -6.49 10.13
C ILE A 119 19.65 -6.33 11.37
N HIS A 120 19.07 -6.08 12.56
CA HIS A 120 19.84 -5.99 13.80
C HIS A 120 20.52 -7.32 14.16
N LYS A 121 19.81 -8.45 13.99
CA LYS A 121 20.39 -9.78 14.20
C LYS A 121 21.54 -10.05 13.24
N ILE A 122 21.39 -9.72 11.96
CA ILE A 122 22.45 -9.85 10.94
C ILE A 122 23.60 -8.89 11.24
N ARG A 123 23.35 -7.63 11.62
CA ARG A 123 24.41 -6.69 12.01
C ARG A 123 25.20 -7.17 13.24
N ARG A 124 24.55 -7.84 14.19
CA ARG A 124 25.22 -8.46 15.34
C ARG A 124 26.00 -9.73 14.97
N LEU A 125 25.56 -10.48 13.95
CA LEU A 125 26.19 -11.73 13.52
C LEU A 125 27.27 -11.53 12.45
N VAL A 126 27.19 -10.48 11.64
CA VAL A 126 28.13 -10.17 10.55
C VAL A 126 29.31 -9.37 11.11
N ARG A 127 30.09 -10.05 11.97
CA ARG A 127 31.56 -10.13 11.84
C ARG A 127 31.98 -11.27 10.89
N SER A 128 31.05 -12.16 10.49
CA SER A 128 31.32 -13.20 9.51
C SER A 128 30.41 -13.11 8.28
N ASP A 129 31.02 -13.39 7.15
CA ASP A 129 30.59 -13.27 5.76
C ASP A 129 29.40 -14.18 5.36
N ALA A 130 28.88 -14.00 4.13
CA ALA A 130 28.07 -14.94 3.30
C ALA A 130 26.62 -14.57 2.90
N ALA A 131 26.06 -13.43 3.30
CA ALA A 131 24.85 -12.90 2.65
C ALA A 131 25.24 -11.81 1.65
N SER A 132 24.99 -12.05 0.35
CA SER A 132 25.39 -11.18 -0.75
C SER A 132 24.99 -9.72 -0.46
N ARG A 133 25.94 -8.80 -0.70
CA ARG A 133 25.79 -7.35 -0.48
C ARG A 133 24.52 -6.79 -1.13
N ASP A 134 24.08 -7.43 -2.21
CA ASP A 134 22.89 -7.07 -2.96
C ASP A 134 21.58 -7.46 -2.27
N SER A 135 21.50 -8.64 -1.67
CA SER A 135 20.35 -9.04 -0.84
C SER A 135 20.18 -8.09 0.36
N LYS A 136 21.29 -7.70 1.00
CA LYS A 136 21.30 -6.72 2.11
C LYS A 136 20.85 -5.32 1.67
N THR A 137 21.24 -4.89 0.47
CA THR A 137 20.90 -3.56 -0.06
C THR A 137 19.42 -3.48 -0.42
N ASN A 138 18.90 -4.49 -1.14
CA ASN A 138 17.48 -4.60 -1.46
C ASN A 138 16.63 -4.60 -0.18
N LEU A 139 17.07 -5.32 0.85
CA LEU A 139 16.42 -5.34 2.15
C LEU A 139 16.23 -3.97 2.79
N TYR A 140 17.30 -3.19 2.79
CA TYR A 140 17.33 -1.86 3.41
C TYR A 140 16.41 -0.89 2.65
N ILE A 141 16.45 -0.96 1.33
CA ILE A 141 15.59 -0.16 0.44
C ILE A 141 14.11 -0.49 0.69
N TYR A 142 13.75 -1.77 0.72
CA TYR A 142 12.38 -2.19 0.99
C TYR A 142 11.93 -1.86 2.42
N ALA A 143 12.83 -1.95 3.41
CA ALA A 143 12.53 -1.59 4.79
C ALA A 143 12.15 -0.11 4.87
N LYS A 144 12.98 0.76 4.28
CA LYS A 144 12.75 2.20 4.21
C LYS A 144 11.42 2.53 3.55
N LEU A 145 11.09 1.87 2.45
CA LEU A 145 9.81 2.02 1.75
C LEU A 145 8.61 1.68 2.64
N SER A 146 8.66 0.50 3.27
CA SER A 146 7.59 0.03 4.15
C SER A 146 7.39 0.96 5.35
N THR A 147 8.47 1.47 5.95
CA THR A 147 8.39 2.44 7.06
C THR A 147 7.74 3.74 6.64
N MET A 148 8.15 4.31 5.50
CA MET A 148 7.61 5.62 5.07
C MET A 148 6.11 5.51 4.78
N THR A 149 5.71 4.50 4.01
CA THR A 149 4.29 4.28 3.70
C THR A 149 3.48 3.94 4.95
N GLY A 150 3.97 3.04 5.81
CA GLY A 150 3.28 2.67 7.05
C GLY A 150 3.15 3.84 8.04
N ALA A 151 4.17 4.69 8.17
CA ALA A 151 4.15 5.84 9.06
C ALA A 151 3.17 6.92 8.59
N PHE A 152 3.11 7.21 7.28
CA PHE A 152 2.20 8.21 6.73
C PHE A 152 0.73 7.79 6.89
N TRP A 153 0.44 6.49 6.71
CA TRP A 153 -0.89 5.95 6.94
C TRP A 153 -1.26 5.88 8.43
N ALA A 154 -0.33 5.47 9.28
CA ALA A 154 -0.57 5.46 10.73
C ALA A 154 -0.86 6.87 11.24
N LEU A 155 -0.12 7.87 10.76
CA LEU A 155 -0.36 9.27 11.10
C LEU A 155 -1.75 9.75 10.65
N ALA A 156 -2.17 9.40 9.42
CA ALA A 156 -3.50 9.73 8.92
C ALA A 156 -4.61 9.07 9.75
N ILE A 157 -4.43 7.80 10.12
CA ILE A 157 -5.39 7.07 10.98
C ILE A 157 -5.48 7.73 12.36
N VAL A 158 -4.34 8.05 12.99
CA VAL A 158 -4.30 8.72 14.30
C VAL A 158 -4.93 10.11 14.23
N ALA A 159 -4.73 10.85 13.15
CA ALA A 159 -5.33 12.17 12.94
C ALA A 159 -6.86 12.12 12.91
N GLU A 160 -7.42 11.13 12.21
CA GLU A 160 -8.87 10.90 12.15
C GLU A 160 -9.43 10.40 13.49
N LEU A 161 -8.69 9.56 14.23
CA LEU A 161 -9.10 9.05 15.56
C LEU A 161 -9.14 10.13 16.64
N LEU A 162 -8.20 11.08 16.59
CA LEU A 162 -8.10 12.16 17.58
C LEU A 162 -8.94 13.39 17.22
N ASP A 163 -9.60 13.38 16.07
CA ASP A 163 -10.34 14.50 15.48
C ASP A 163 -9.52 15.82 15.50
N ALA A 164 -8.22 15.69 15.26
CA ALA A 164 -7.26 16.77 15.40
C ALA A 164 -6.98 17.41 14.04
N ASP A 165 -7.65 18.53 13.73
CA ASP A 165 -7.58 19.21 12.43
C ASP A 165 -6.14 19.49 11.97
N ILE A 166 -5.29 19.98 12.87
CA ILE A 166 -3.87 20.25 12.58
C ILE A 166 -3.17 18.97 12.11
N LEU A 167 -3.42 17.85 12.78
CA LEU A 167 -2.81 16.57 12.45
C LEU A 167 -3.34 16.03 11.12
N ARG A 168 -4.61 16.27 10.81
CA ARG A 168 -5.24 15.90 9.54
C ARG A 168 -4.59 16.67 8.39
N TYR A 169 -4.40 17.99 8.53
CA TYR A 169 -3.70 18.79 7.52
C TYR A 169 -2.26 18.30 7.30
N ILE A 170 -1.52 18.05 8.37
CA ILE A 170 -0.14 17.52 8.29
C ILE A 170 -0.15 16.15 7.58
N ALA A 171 -1.05 15.25 7.97
CA ALA A 171 -1.18 13.93 7.37
C ALA A 171 -1.53 14.02 5.88
N SER A 172 -2.46 14.89 5.49
CA SER A 172 -2.82 15.11 4.08
C SER A 172 -1.64 15.62 3.26
N VAL A 173 -0.87 16.58 3.77
CA VAL A 173 0.33 17.10 3.09
C VAL A 173 1.39 16.00 2.94
N LEU A 174 1.66 15.23 3.99
CA LEU A 174 2.64 14.13 3.95
C LEU A 174 2.22 13.02 3.00
N ASN A 175 0.93 12.64 2.99
CA ASN A 175 0.40 11.67 2.04
C ASN A 175 0.47 12.20 0.59
N GLY A 176 0.19 13.50 0.36
CA GLY A 176 0.37 14.13 -0.95
C GLY A 176 1.83 14.15 -1.42
N LEU A 177 2.78 14.34 -0.49
CA LEU A 177 4.21 14.32 -0.77
C LEU A 177 4.82 12.92 -0.81
N GLN A 178 4.05 11.87 -0.51
CA GLN A 178 4.55 10.50 -0.45
C GLN A 178 5.28 10.09 -1.74
N GLY A 179 4.73 10.44 -2.90
CA GLY A 179 5.36 10.16 -4.20
C GLY A 179 6.74 10.82 -4.36
N VAL A 180 6.93 12.03 -3.85
CA VAL A 180 8.21 12.74 -3.87
C VAL A 180 9.24 12.04 -2.98
N PHE A 181 8.83 11.63 -1.77
CA PHE A 181 9.71 10.89 -0.86
C PHE A 181 10.14 9.53 -1.43
N LEU A 182 9.24 8.86 -2.16
CA LEU A 182 9.55 7.63 -2.90
C LEU A 182 10.56 7.90 -4.00
N PHE A 183 10.32 8.91 -4.83
CA PHE A 183 11.23 9.29 -5.91
C PHE A 183 12.63 9.61 -5.39
N LEU A 184 12.74 10.47 -4.37
CA LEU A 184 14.02 10.84 -3.77
C LEU A 184 14.74 9.63 -3.14
N SER A 185 13.98 8.70 -2.54
CA SER A 185 14.56 7.54 -1.86
C SER A 185 15.08 6.48 -2.82
N PHE A 186 14.42 6.30 -3.97
CA PHE A 186 14.72 5.21 -4.91
C PHE A 186 15.50 5.68 -6.14
N VAL A 187 15.13 6.82 -6.73
CA VAL A 187 15.72 7.32 -7.98
C VAL A 187 16.95 8.19 -7.67
N CYS A 188 16.85 9.13 -6.72
CA CYS A 188 17.95 10.02 -6.35
C CYS A 188 18.95 9.40 -5.35
N ASN A 189 19.05 8.07 -5.30
CA ASN A 189 19.99 7.42 -4.39
C ASN A 189 21.42 7.50 -4.97
N LYS A 190 22.43 7.69 -4.12
CA LYS A 190 23.86 7.78 -4.51
C LYS A 190 24.37 6.57 -5.32
N ARG A 191 23.62 5.47 -5.35
CA ARG A 191 23.90 4.24 -6.13
C ARG A 191 23.49 4.36 -7.61
N VAL A 192 22.60 5.29 -7.96
CA VAL A 192 22.12 5.54 -9.34
C VAL A 192 22.79 6.77 -9.94
N LEU A 193 23.07 7.78 -9.12
CA LEU A 193 23.69 9.03 -9.55
C LEU A 193 25.23 8.99 -9.67
N ASN A 194 25.87 7.86 -9.41
CA ASN A 194 27.33 7.73 -9.35
C ASN A 194 27.82 6.45 -10.02
#